data_AF-A0A0W8CVX2-F1
#
_entry.id   AF-A0A0W8CVX2-F1
#
_cell.length_a   1.000
_cell.length_b   1.000
_cell.length_c   1.000
_cell.angle_alpha   90.00
_cell.angle_beta   90.00
_cell.angle_gamma   90.00
#
_symmetry.space_group_name_H-M   'P 1'
#
loop_
_entity.id
_entity.type
_entity.pdbx_description
1 polymer ?
#
loop_
_entity_poly.entity_id
_entity_poly.type
_entity_poly.pdbx_seq_one_letter_code
_entity_poly.pdbx_strand_id
1 'polypeptide(L)'
;MGYLIQEVGSGSAEDETRLVLIVGHSSRKEEWAPLVDVLLTQWERGYPDKTLKVLTFDNRGVGDSDAPWGKYSTSGMTLDTLALLDTIGWNTVHIAGASLEE
;
A
#
# COMPACT_ATOMS: atom_id res chain seq x y z
N MET A 1 -1.80 -12.72 -1.03
CA MET A 1 -1.84 -11.36 -1.58
C MET A 1 -0.42 -10.90 -1.84
N GLY A 2 -0.08 -10.63 -3.09
CA GLY A 2 1.24 -10.09 -3.44
C GLY A 2 1.34 -8.62 -3.02
N TYR A 3 2.39 -8.28 -2.26
CA TYR A 3 2.61 -6.92 -1.77
C TYR A 3 4.08 -6.53 -1.83
N LEU A 4 4.33 -5.23 -1.82
CA LEU A 4 5.66 -4.62 -1.80
C LEU A 4 5.67 -3.51 -0.75
N ILE A 5 6.73 -3.48 0.07
CA ILE A 5 7.01 -2.37 0.98
C ILE A 5 8.30 -1.72 0.52
N GLN A 6 8.23 -0.43 0.22
CA GLN A 6 9.37 0.40 -0.12
C GLN A 6 9.60 1.43 1.00
N GLU A 7 10.85 1.73 1.30
CA GLU A 7 11.21 2.55 2.46
C GLU A 7 12.31 3.55 2.11
N VAL A 8 12.26 4.73 2.74
CA VAL A 8 13.33 5.71 2.74
C VAL A 8 13.42 6.42 4.09
N GLY A 9 14.62 6.91 4.42
CA GLY A 9 14.91 7.60 5.67
C GLY A 9 15.64 6.72 6.68
N SER A 10 16.08 7.34 7.78
CA SER A 10 16.81 6.67 8.88
C SER A 10 16.29 7.07 10.26
N GLY A 11 15.05 7.55 10.31
CA GLY A 11 14.38 7.96 11.53
C GLY A 11 14.11 6.79 12.48
N SER A 12 13.76 7.13 13.72
CA SER A 12 13.39 6.13 14.72
C SER A 12 12.06 5.46 14.35
N ALA A 13 11.78 4.29 14.94
CA ALA A 13 10.50 3.59 14.75
C ALA A 13 9.30 4.42 15.24
N GLU A 14 9.51 5.39 16.15
CA GLU A 14 8.46 6.29 16.64
C GLU A 14 8.12 7.40 15.63
N ASP A 15 9.05 7.73 14.74
CA ASP A 15 8.91 8.76 13.69
C ASP A 15 8.55 8.16 12.32
N GLU A 16 8.26 6.87 12.28
CA GLU A 16 7.92 6.13 11.06
C GLU A 16 6.51 6.46 10.58
N THR A 17 6.42 6.99 9.36
CA THR A 17 5.15 7.19 8.65
C THR A 17 4.89 6.00 7.73
N ARG A 18 3.68 5.43 7.81
CA ARG A 18 3.24 4.31 6.97
C ARG A 18 2.14 4.76 6.04
N LEU A 19 2.32 4.57 4.75
CA LEU A 19 1.35 4.86 3.70
C LEU A 19 0.96 3.58 2.98
N VAL A 20 -0.34 3.36 2.82
CA VAL A 20 -0.92 2.27 2.05
C VAL A 20 -1.55 2.83 0.79
N LEU A 21 -1.11 2.36 -0.37
CA LEU A 21 -1.66 2.72 -1.66
C LEU A 21 -2.53 1.58 -2.18
N ILE A 22 -3.84 1.82 -2.28
CA ILE A 22 -4.81 0.87 -2.80
C ILE A 22 -5.00 1.16 -4.29
N VAL A 23 -4.66 0.17 -5.12
CA VAL A 23 -4.87 0.23 -6.58
C VAL A 23 -6.36 0.25 -6.93
N GLY A 24 -6.67 0.84 -8.09
CA GLY A 24 -7.99 0.82 -8.68
C GLY A 24 -8.36 -0.54 -9.28
N HIS A 25 -9.59 -0.65 -9.79
CA HIS A 25 -10.10 -1.88 -10.38
C HIS A 25 -9.19 -2.38 -11.53
N SER A 26 -8.77 -3.64 -11.47
CA SER A 26 -7.89 -4.30 -12.46
C SER A 26 -6.47 -3.73 -12.64
N SER A 27 -6.05 -2.75 -11.83
CA SER A 27 -4.67 -2.24 -11.84
C SER A 27 -3.73 -3.07 -10.96
N ARG A 28 -2.46 -3.17 -11.35
CA ARG A 28 -1.43 -3.87 -10.56
C ARG A 28 -0.67 -2.92 -9.64
N LYS A 29 -0.11 -3.45 -8.56
CA LYS A 29 0.70 -2.72 -7.58
C LYS A 29 1.90 -2.00 -8.22
N GLU A 30 2.46 -2.53 -9.30
CA GLU A 30 3.59 -1.93 -10.03
C GLU A 30 3.22 -0.61 -10.72
N GLU A 31 1.93 -0.35 -10.99
CA GLU A 31 1.49 0.92 -11.59
C GLU A 31 1.75 2.12 -10.66
N TRP A 32 1.90 1.87 -9.35
CA TRP A 32 2.31 2.89 -8.40
C TRP A 32 3.79 3.25 -8.47
N ALA A 33 4.66 2.46 -9.13
CA ALA A 33 6.11 2.64 -9.06
C ALA A 33 6.59 4.07 -9.35
N PRO A 34 6.13 4.76 -10.43
CA PRO A 34 6.54 6.14 -10.68
C PRO A 34 6.12 7.11 -9.57
N LEU A 35 4.95 6.89 -8.95
CA LEU A 35 4.50 7.71 -7.83
C LEU A 35 5.34 7.44 -6.58
N VAL A 36 5.63 6.17 -6.29
CA VAL A 36 6.42 5.77 -5.12
C VAL A 36 7.83 6.35 -5.23
N ASP A 37 8.48 6.23 -6.40
CA ASP A 37 9.82 6.78 -6.63
C ASP A 37 9.88 8.28 -6.36
N VAL A 38 8.91 9.04 -6.90
CA VAL A 38 8.82 10.48 -6.67
C VAL A 38 8.55 10.77 -5.19
N LEU A 39 7.63 10.05 -4.56
CA LEU A 39 7.26 10.28 -3.17
C LEU A 39 8.44 10.03 -2.22
N LEU A 40 9.15 8.91 -2.38
CA LEU A 40 10.33 8.59 -1.57
C LEU A 40 11.42 9.63 -1.76
N THR A 41 11.69 10.03 -3.02
CA THR A 41 12.69 11.08 -3.32
C THR A 41 12.34 12.41 -2.67
N GLN A 42 11.07 12.82 -2.69
CA GLN A 42 10.65 14.08 -2.05
C GLN A 42 10.67 13.97 -0.52
N TRP A 43 10.30 12.82 0.03
CA TRP A 43 10.29 12.59 1.47
C TRP A 43 11.69 12.67 2.06
N GLU A 44 12.67 11.98 1.48
CA GLU A 44 14.07 12.00 1.93
C GLU A 44 14.64 13.42 1.98
N ARG A 45 14.26 14.25 1.00
CA ARG A 45 14.71 15.64 0.90
C ARG A 45 14.01 16.57 1.90
N GLY A 46 12.73 16.34 2.16
CA GLY A 46 11.91 17.20 3.02
C GLY A 46 11.97 16.84 4.50
N TYR A 47 12.21 15.56 4.81
CA TYR A 47 12.14 15.00 6.15
C TYR A 47 13.29 13.99 6.40
N PRO A 48 14.57 14.44 6.35
CA PRO A 48 15.73 13.54 6.40
C PRO A 48 15.82 12.70 7.68
N ASP A 49 15.27 13.20 8.79
CA ASP A 49 15.26 12.51 10.09
C ASP A 49 14.01 11.62 10.30
N LYS A 50 13.15 11.48 9.29
CA LYS A 50 11.92 10.67 9.36
C LYS A 50 11.94 9.53 8.37
N THR A 51 11.34 8.41 8.76
CA THR A 51 11.20 7.24 7.90
C THR A 51 9.82 7.22 7.24
N LEU A 52 9.76 6.94 5.95
CA LEU A 52 8.53 6.67 5.22
C LEU A 52 8.55 5.24 4.70
N LYS A 53 7.51 4.47 5.03
CA LYS A 53 7.22 3.16 4.44
C LYS A 53 5.98 3.24 3.58
N VAL A 54 6.07 2.78 2.34
CA VAL A 54 4.97 2.76 1.39
C VAL A 54 4.64 1.31 1.04
N LEU A 55 3.43 0.89 1.36
CA LEU A 55 2.86 -0.41 1.03
C LEU A 55 2.01 -0.30 -0.23
N THR A 56 2.33 -1.12 -1.24
CA THR A 56 1.49 -1.36 -2.42
C THR A 56 1.15 -2.85 -2.49
N PHE A 57 -0.04 -3.19 -2.96
CA PHE A 57 -0.49 -4.58 -3.06
C PHE A 57 -1.50 -4.76 -4.20
N ASP A 58 -1.60 -5.98 -4.70
CA ASP A 58 -2.61 -6.34 -5.69
C ASP A 58 -3.92 -6.74 -5.00
N ASN A 59 -5.04 -6.14 -5.40
CA ASN A 59 -6.37 -6.56 -4.94
C ASN A 59 -6.67 -8.02 -5.35
N ARG A 60 -7.61 -8.67 -4.64
CA ARG A 60 -8.11 -10.00 -5.02
C ARG A 60 -8.48 -10.05 -6.51
N GLY A 61 -8.08 -11.11 -7.20
CA GLY A 61 -8.34 -11.29 -8.63
C GLY A 61 -7.44 -10.48 -9.57
N VAL A 62 -6.41 -9.81 -9.05
CA VAL A 62 -5.47 -9.00 -9.85
C VAL A 62 -4.03 -9.42 -9.57
N GLY A 63 -3.18 -9.35 -10.59
CA GLY A 63 -1.72 -9.50 -10.43
C GLY A 63 -1.32 -10.80 -9.75
N ASP A 64 -0.54 -10.68 -8.68
CA ASP A 64 0.00 -11.80 -7.89
C ASP A 64 -0.91 -12.21 -6.71
N SER A 65 -2.17 -11.77 -6.71
CA SER A 65 -3.16 -12.11 -5.69
C SER A 65 -4.13 -13.19 -6.17
N ASP A 66 -4.59 -14.03 -5.23
CA ASP A 66 -5.56 -15.09 -5.51
C ASP A 66 -6.87 -14.53 -6.11
N ALA A 67 -7.52 -15.32 -6.96
CA ALA A 67 -8.76 -15.00 -7.64
C ALA A 67 -9.92 -15.90 -7.15
N PRO A 68 -10.48 -15.63 -5.96
CA PRO A 68 -11.54 -16.45 -5.39
C PRO A 68 -12.85 -16.36 -6.21
N TRP A 69 -13.58 -17.47 -6.29
CA TRP A 69 -14.89 -17.50 -6.93
C TRP A 69 -15.92 -16.68 -6.16
N GLY A 70 -16.71 -15.87 -6.88
CA GLY A 70 -17.80 -15.08 -6.31
C GLY A 70 -17.78 -13.62 -6.74
N LYS A 71 -18.74 -12.84 -6.24
CA LYS A 71 -18.77 -11.40 -6.50
C LYS A 71 -17.71 -10.71 -5.66
N TYR A 72 -16.95 -9.82 -6.29
CA TYR A 72 -16.10 -8.89 -5.56
C TYR A 72 -16.94 -7.76 -5.01
N SER A 73 -16.59 -7.31 -3.81
CA SER A 73 -17.23 -6.19 -3.14
C SER A 73 -16.16 -5.36 -2.45
N THR A 74 -16.39 -4.05 -2.37
CA THR A 74 -15.49 -3.11 -1.69
C THR A 74 -15.28 -3.52 -0.24
N SER A 75 -16.33 -3.93 0.49
CA SER A 75 -16.20 -4.45 1.85
C SER A 75 -15.29 -5.68 1.94
N GLY A 76 -15.39 -6.59 0.97
CA GLY A 76 -14.50 -7.74 0.88
C GLY A 76 -13.04 -7.34 0.64
N MET A 77 -12.79 -6.35 -0.21
CA MET A 77 -11.44 -5.81 -0.44
C MET A 77 -10.91 -5.08 0.81
N THR A 78 -11.76 -4.34 1.52
CA THR A 78 -11.40 -3.70 2.80
C THR A 78 -10.96 -4.74 3.84
N LEU A 79 -11.67 -5.87 3.94
CA LEU A 79 -11.29 -6.96 4.85
C LEU A 79 -9.94 -7.58 4.48
N ASP A 80 -9.63 -7.72 3.19
CA ASP A 80 -8.31 -8.19 2.77
C ASP A 80 -7.21 -7.20 3.16
N THR A 81 -7.45 -5.90 2.97
CA THR A 81 -6.51 -4.85 3.39
C THR A 81 -6.26 -4.92 4.89
N LEU A 82 -7.30 -5.08 5.71
CA LEU A 82 -7.15 -5.24 7.17
C LEU A 82 -6.32 -6.49 7.51
N ALA A 83 -6.64 -7.63 6.90
CA ALA A 83 -5.89 -8.87 7.13
C ALA A 83 -4.41 -8.75 6.71
N LEU A 84 -4.12 -8.00 5.63
CA LEU A 84 -2.75 -7.70 5.21
C LEU A 84 -2.03 -6.84 6.26
N LEU A 85 -2.67 -5.79 6.76
CA LEU A 85 -2.11 -4.91 7.80
C LEU A 85 -1.82 -5.67 9.09
N ASP A 86 -2.73 -6.56 9.52
CA ASP A 86 -2.53 -7.43 10.68
C ASP A 86 -1.33 -8.37 10.46
N THR A 87 -1.20 -8.93 9.26
CA THR A 87 -0.10 -9.85 8.90
C THR A 87 1.27 -9.18 8.98
N ILE A 88 1.37 -7.91 8.54
CA ILE A 88 2.62 -7.14 8.57
C ILE A 88 2.84 -6.37 9.89
N GLY A 89 1.88 -6.44 10.83
CA GLY A 89 1.95 -5.77 12.13
C GLY A 89 1.77 -4.25 12.08
N TRP A 90 1.01 -3.73 11.12
CA TRP A 90 0.77 -2.30 10.95
C TRP A 90 -0.57 -1.88 11.57
N ASN A 91 -0.52 -1.27 12.76
CA ASN A 91 -1.73 -0.85 13.49
C ASN A 91 -2.20 0.58 13.14
N THR A 92 -1.29 1.44 12.68
CA THR A 92 -1.58 2.84 12.32
C THR A 92 -0.98 3.13 10.96
N VAL A 93 -1.81 3.60 10.03
CA VAL A 93 -1.41 3.87 8.63
C VAL A 93 -2.20 5.04 8.06
N HIS A 94 -1.62 5.70 7.07
CA HIS A 94 -2.34 6.56 6.13
C HIS A 94 -2.77 5.72 4.93
N ILE A 95 -3.96 5.98 4.39
CA ILE A 95 -4.48 5.27 3.22
C ILE A 95 -4.74 6.29 2.11
N ALA A 96 -4.27 5.99 0.91
CA ALA A 96 -4.65 6.67 -0.32
C ALA A 96 -4.99 5.62 -1.39
N GLY A 97 -5.81 5.99 -2.37
CA GLY A 97 -6.15 5.10 -3.47
C GLY A 97 -6.62 5.85 -4.70
N ALA A 98 -6.59 5.18 -5.84
CA ALA A 98 -7.10 5.70 -7.10
C ALA A 98 -8.26 4.83 -7.57
N SER A 99 -9.45 5.43 -7.74
CA SER A 99 -10.66 4.83 -8.33
C SER A 99 -10.92 3.35 -8.03
N LEU A 100 -11.36 3.07 -6.81
CA LEU A 100 -12.17 1.88 -6.50
C LEU A 100 -13.60 2.15 -6.98
N GLU A 101 -13.86 2.08 -8.28
CA GLU A 101 -15.24 2.10 -8.78
C GLU A 101 -15.88 0.70 -8.65
N GLU A 102 -17.20 0.70 -8.40
CA GLU A 102 -18.06 -0.45 -8.04
C GLU A 102 -17.94 -1.68 -8.96
#